data_AF-A0A7S4KUX3-F1
#
_entry.id   AF-A0A7S4KUX3-F1
#
_cell.length_a   1.000
_cell.length_b   1.000
_cell.length_c   1.000
_cell.angle_alpha   90.00
_cell.angle_beta   90.00
_cell.angle_gamma   90.00
#
_symmetry.space_group_name_H-M   'P 1'
#
loop_
_entity.id
_entity.type
_entity.pdbx_description
1 polymer ?
#
loop_
_entity_poly.entity_id
_entity_poly.type
_entity_poly.pdbx_seq_one_letter_code
_entity_poly.pdbx_strand_id
1 'polypeptide(L)'
;LVEAEQRYMHMNSDYKDRLRALLEEHKEEFNLEELVFPTFRKERTCGNPISVTDCYYICSSMMYHPPVGNEDWTDSYIRSYDAIKDCAHHEDAWDVLVGGNSKVVQYAIQLQQTIV
;
A
#
# COMPACT_ATOMS: atom_id res chain seq x y z
N LEU A 1 -19.09 11.19 -1.92
CA LEU A 1 -18.35 11.23 -0.64
C LEU A 1 -18.40 9.88 0.06
N VAL A 2 -19.58 9.33 0.39
CA VAL A 2 -19.72 8.04 1.11
C VAL A 2 -18.87 6.90 0.53
N GLU A 3 -18.87 6.69 -0.79
CA GLU A 3 -18.05 5.64 -1.43
C GLU A 3 -16.55 5.95 -1.41
N ALA A 4 -16.18 7.23 -1.50
CA ALA A 4 -14.78 7.67 -1.54
C ALA A 4 -14.09 7.57 -0.17
N GLU A 5 -14.85 7.65 0.93
CA GLU A 5 -14.34 7.53 2.30
C GLU A 5 -14.29 6.05 2.78
N GLN A 6 -14.88 5.13 2.03
CA GLN A 6 -14.82 3.71 2.33
C GLN A 6 -13.48 3.09 1.88
N ARG A 7 -13.09 2.00 2.55
CA ARG A 7 -11.95 1.20 2.08
C ARG A 7 -12.24 0.69 0.67
N TYR A 8 -11.26 0.82 -0.23
CA TYR A 8 -11.41 0.40 -1.63
C TYR A 8 -11.95 -1.02 -1.77
N MET A 9 -11.51 -1.97 -0.94
CA MET A 9 -12.02 -3.35 -0.94
C MET A 9 -13.55 -3.45 -0.76
N HIS A 10 -14.17 -2.53 -0.03
CA HIS A 10 -15.61 -2.50 0.25
C HIS A 10 -16.42 -1.61 -0.69
N MET A 11 -15.75 -0.79 -1.51
CA MET A 11 -16.41 0.05 -2.51
C MET A 11 -17.20 -0.81 -3.51
N ASN A 12 -18.35 -0.30 -3.96
CA ASN A 12 -19.19 -0.98 -4.94
C ASN A 12 -18.40 -1.30 -6.23
N SER A 13 -18.61 -2.50 -6.79
CA SER A 13 -17.96 -2.97 -8.02
C SER A 13 -18.10 -2.00 -9.18
N ASP A 14 -19.28 -1.39 -9.35
CA ASP A 14 -19.55 -0.48 -10.46
C ASP A 14 -18.62 0.74 -10.45
N TYR A 15 -18.26 1.23 -9.26
CA TYR A 15 -17.30 2.32 -9.11
C TYR A 15 -15.87 1.85 -9.35
N LYS A 16 -15.51 0.63 -8.94
CA LYS A 16 -14.17 0.05 -9.20
C LYS A 16 -13.92 -0.10 -10.70
N ASP A 17 -14.91 -0.63 -11.41
CA ASP A 17 -14.83 -0.89 -12.85
C ASP A 17 -14.73 0.42 -13.64
N ARG A 18 -15.44 1.47 -13.19
CA ARG A 18 -15.42 2.78 -13.83
C ARG A 18 -14.27 3.69 -13.40
N LEU A 19 -13.58 3.38 -12.29
CA LEU A 19 -12.56 4.26 -11.71
C LEU A 19 -11.47 4.64 -12.72
N ARG A 20 -10.94 3.66 -13.46
CA ARG A 20 -9.90 3.94 -14.45
C ARG A 20 -10.40 4.83 -15.58
N ALA A 21 -11.59 4.56 -16.10
CA ALA A 21 -12.16 5.36 -17.19
C ALA A 21 -12.38 6.82 -16.75
N LEU A 22 -12.89 7.02 -15.53
CA LEU A 22 -13.10 8.35 -14.95
C LEU A 22 -11.77 9.09 -14.70
N LEU A 23 -10.73 8.39 -14.22
CA LEU A 23 -9.41 8.99 -14.05
C LEU A 23 -8.81 9.42 -15.40
N GLU A 24 -8.94 8.60 -16.44
CA GLU A 24 -8.46 8.92 -17.78
C GLU A 24 -9.22 10.09 -18.41
N GLU A 25 -10.53 10.20 -18.17
CA GLU A 25 -11.37 11.31 -18.65
C GLU A 25 -10.99 12.66 -18.02
N HIS A 26 -10.67 12.67 -16.72
CA HIS A 26 -10.47 13.91 -15.96
C HIS A 26 -9.01 14.26 -15.66
N LYS A 27 -8.03 13.40 -16.01
CA LYS A 27 -6.63 13.63 -15.60
C LYS A 27 -6.04 14.95 -16.07
N GLU A 28 -6.35 15.39 -17.29
CA GLU A 28 -5.81 16.65 -17.85
C GLU A 28 -6.41 17.88 -17.14
N GLU A 29 -7.69 17.82 -16.76
CA GLU A 29 -8.37 18.91 -16.05
C GLU A 29 -7.73 19.20 -14.69
N PHE A 30 -7.22 18.16 -14.02
CA PHE A 30 -6.66 18.24 -12.67
C PHE A 30 -5.13 18.13 -12.60
N ASN A 31 -4.42 18.14 -13.75
CA ASN A 31 -2.98 17.88 -13.84
C ASN A 31 -2.54 16.57 -13.16
N LEU A 32 -3.28 15.48 -13.42
CA LEU A 32 -3.06 14.12 -12.89
C LEU A 32 -2.59 13.15 -13.98
N GLU A 33 -2.01 13.65 -15.07
CA GLU A 33 -1.64 12.83 -16.24
C GLU A 33 -0.66 11.71 -15.89
N GLU A 34 0.20 11.95 -14.91
CA GLU A 34 1.19 11.00 -14.42
C GLU A 34 0.63 10.01 -13.38
N LEU A 35 -0.62 10.17 -12.93
CA LEU A 35 -1.22 9.32 -11.91
C LEU A 35 -1.48 7.89 -12.41
N VAL A 36 -1.79 7.74 -13.71
CA VAL A 36 -2.03 6.44 -14.33
C VAL A 36 -0.76 5.97 -15.03
N PHE A 37 0.01 5.14 -14.33
CA PHE A 37 1.24 4.54 -14.86
C PHE A 37 1.19 3.01 -14.82
N PRO A 38 1.88 2.33 -15.76
CA PRO A 38 2.06 0.89 -15.70
C PRO A 38 2.81 0.49 -14.43
N THR A 39 2.34 -0.54 -13.72
CA THR A 39 2.99 -1.06 -12.53
C THR A 39 3.04 -2.58 -12.57
N PHE A 40 4.06 -3.17 -11.95
CA PHE A 40 4.14 -4.61 -11.76
C PHE A 40 3.29 -5.02 -10.57
N ARG A 41 2.64 -6.18 -10.69
CA ARG A 41 1.81 -6.75 -9.63
C ARG A 41 2.18 -8.22 -9.43
N LYS A 42 2.20 -8.64 -8.17
CA LYS A 42 2.27 -10.05 -7.81
C LYS A 42 0.83 -10.54 -7.65
N GLU A 43 0.43 -11.44 -8.55
CA GLU A 43 -0.79 -12.23 -8.38
C GLU A 43 -0.63 -13.19 -7.20
N ARG A 44 -1.71 -13.44 -6.48
CA ARG A 44 -1.74 -14.31 -5.31
C ARG A 44 -2.79 -15.39 -5.50
N THR A 45 -2.55 -16.56 -4.91
CA THR A 45 -3.49 -17.68 -4.93
C THR A 45 -4.78 -17.31 -4.18
N CYS A 46 -4.65 -16.53 -3.12
CA CYS A 46 -5.76 -15.98 -2.34
C CYS A 46 -5.48 -14.52 -1.94
N GLY A 47 -6.54 -13.72 -1.81
CA GLY A 47 -6.45 -12.30 -1.46
C GLY A 47 -6.31 -11.37 -2.67
N ASN A 48 -6.08 -10.08 -2.40
CA ASN A 48 -5.93 -9.07 -3.45
C ASN A 48 -4.50 -9.07 -4.01
N PRO A 49 -4.32 -8.82 -5.32
CA PRO A 49 -3.01 -8.59 -5.92
C PRO A 49 -2.29 -7.42 -5.25
N ILE A 50 -0.96 -7.48 -5.24
CA ILE A 50 -0.12 -6.46 -4.58
C ILE A 50 0.78 -5.82 -5.62
N SER A 51 0.75 -4.49 -5.70
CA SER A 51 1.63 -3.77 -6.62
C SER A 51 3.03 -3.61 -6.04
N VAL A 52 4.03 -3.48 -6.92
CA VAL A 52 5.41 -3.18 -6.49
C VAL A 52 5.48 -1.86 -5.71
N THR A 53 4.61 -0.91 -6.03
CA THR A 53 4.49 0.37 -5.33
C THR A 53 3.97 0.18 -3.91
N ASP A 54 2.96 -0.68 -3.70
CA ASP A 54 2.49 -1.04 -2.36
C ASP A 54 3.62 -1.64 -1.52
N CYS A 55 4.39 -2.57 -2.11
CA CYS A 55 5.55 -3.14 -1.45
C CYS A 55 6.56 -2.06 -1.04
N TYR A 56 6.90 -1.14 -1.95
CA TYR A 56 7.85 -0.06 -1.68
C TYR A 56 7.41 0.82 -0.51
N TYR A 57 6.14 1.24 -0.48
CA TYR A 57 5.62 2.10 0.59
C TYR A 57 5.56 1.37 1.93
N ILE A 58 5.21 0.08 1.95
CA ILE A 58 5.24 -0.76 3.15
C ILE A 58 6.68 -0.87 3.69
N CYS A 59 7.66 -1.15 2.84
CA CYS A 59 9.05 -1.26 3.26
C CYS A 59 9.57 0.09 3.78
N SER A 60 9.23 1.17 3.08
CA SER A 60 9.65 2.51 3.45
C SER A 60 9.05 2.93 4.80
N SER A 61 7.79 2.59 5.08
CA SER A 61 7.17 2.92 6.36
C SER A 61 7.78 2.13 7.53
N MET A 62 8.09 0.84 7.33
CA MET A 62 8.77 0.04 8.35
C MET A 62 10.17 0.57 8.69
N MET A 63 10.87 1.12 7.69
CA MET A 63 12.16 1.74 7.92
C MET A 63 12.01 3.11 8.58
N TYR A 64 11.13 3.99 8.08
CA TYR A 64 11.10 5.42 8.44
C TYR A 64 10.74 5.71 9.90
N HIS A 65 10.08 4.79 10.60
CA HIS A 65 9.77 5.02 12.01
C HIS A 65 11.03 4.99 12.87
N PRO A 66 11.25 6.04 13.71
CA PRO A 66 12.35 6.00 14.65
C PRO A 66 12.21 4.73 15.49
N PRO A 67 13.30 3.96 15.64
CA PRO A 67 13.29 2.73 16.39
C PRO A 67 12.68 2.97 17.79
N VAL A 68 11.76 2.11 18.21
CA VAL A 68 11.05 2.31 19.49
C VAL A 68 11.85 1.62 20.59
N GLY A 69 12.15 2.35 21.67
CA GLY A 69 12.92 1.80 22.79
C GLY A 69 14.42 1.75 22.52
N ASN A 70 15.01 0.55 22.61
CA ASN A 70 16.46 0.31 22.44
C ASN A 70 16.85 -0.18 21.03
N GLU A 71 15.91 -0.16 20.09
CA GLU A 71 16.16 -0.59 18.72
C GLU A 71 16.99 0.48 17.98
N ASP A 72 17.70 0.07 16.94
CA ASP A 72 18.33 0.99 16.00
C ASP A 72 17.79 0.84 14.57
N TRP A 73 18.30 1.64 13.63
CA TRP A 73 17.87 1.60 12.24
C TRP A 73 18.23 0.28 11.54
N THR A 74 19.25 -0.42 12.02
CA THR A 74 19.63 -1.77 11.56
C THR A 74 18.53 -2.77 11.92
N ASP A 75 17.97 -2.68 13.13
CA ASP A 75 16.86 -3.54 13.56
C ASP A 75 15.60 -3.30 12.71
N SER A 76 15.28 -2.03 12.41
CA SER A 76 14.18 -1.69 11.49
C SER A 76 14.41 -2.19 10.07
N TYR A 77 15.65 -2.14 9.57
CA TYR A 77 16.01 -2.71 8.28
C TYR A 77 15.84 -4.24 8.26
N ILE A 78 16.39 -4.95 9.25
CA ILE A 78 16.32 -6.42 9.33
C ILE A 78 14.86 -6.86 9.40
N ARG A 79 14.02 -6.22 10.22
CA ARG A 79 12.57 -6.54 10.27
C ARG A 79 11.85 -6.33 8.95
N SER A 80 12.17 -5.22 8.26
CA SER A 80 11.60 -4.94 6.93
C SER A 80 12.01 -6.02 5.93
N TYR A 81 13.30 -6.40 5.93
CA TYR A 81 13.83 -7.44 5.07
C TYR A 81 13.18 -8.82 5.35
N ASP A 82 13.11 -9.23 6.62
CA ASP A 82 12.53 -10.50 7.03
C ASP A 82 11.04 -10.57 6.71
N ALA A 83 10.30 -9.47 6.88
CA ALA A 83 8.88 -9.41 6.52
C ALA A 83 8.64 -9.63 5.02
N ILE A 84 9.42 -8.97 4.15
CA ILE A 84 9.31 -9.16 2.68
C ILE A 84 9.72 -10.58 2.29
N LYS A 85 10.78 -11.10 2.91
CA LYS A 85 11.27 -12.45 2.65
C LYS A 85 10.24 -13.49 3.05
N ASP A 86 9.61 -13.33 4.21
CA ASP A 86 8.53 -14.21 4.67
C ASP A 86 7.36 -14.20 3.69
N CYS A 87 6.95 -13.02 3.25
CA CYS A 87 5.96 -12.80 2.20
C CYS A 87 6.28 -13.43 0.83
N ALA A 88 7.55 -13.69 0.53
CA ALA A 88 7.94 -14.41 -0.69
C ALA A 88 7.65 -15.92 -0.57
N HIS A 89 7.58 -16.45 0.65
CA HIS A 89 7.37 -17.86 0.95
C HIS A 89 5.96 -18.18 1.46
N HIS A 90 5.28 -17.21 2.09
CA HIS A 90 3.97 -17.34 2.70
C HIS A 90 3.05 -16.24 2.17
N GLU A 91 2.11 -16.59 1.29
CA GLU A 91 1.27 -15.59 0.64
C GLU A 91 0.31 -14.88 1.60
N ASP A 92 -0.08 -15.52 2.70
CA ASP A 92 -0.95 -14.97 3.75
C ASP A 92 -0.26 -13.91 4.63
N ALA A 93 1.07 -13.96 4.74
CA ALA A 93 1.86 -12.93 5.42
C ALA A 93 1.64 -11.54 4.78
N TRP A 94 1.31 -11.49 3.48
CA TRP A 94 0.92 -10.25 2.83
C TRP A 94 -0.38 -9.65 3.37
N ASP A 95 -1.35 -10.46 3.80
CA ASP A 95 -2.59 -9.92 4.37
C ASP A 95 -2.32 -9.27 5.74
N VAL A 96 -1.32 -9.77 6.47
CA VAL A 96 -0.83 -9.16 7.70
C VAL A 96 -0.05 -7.87 7.42
N LEU A 97 0.70 -7.79 6.31
CA LEU A 97 1.44 -6.58 5.94
C LEU A 97 0.61 -5.52 5.24
N VAL A 98 -0.42 -5.89 4.47
CA VAL A 98 -1.23 -5.01 3.62
C VAL A 98 -2.62 -4.76 4.22
N GLY A 99 -3.09 -5.61 5.13
CA GLY A 99 -4.36 -5.41 5.80
C GLY A 99 -4.40 -4.06 6.49
N GLY A 100 -5.47 -3.28 6.31
CA GLY A 100 -5.60 -1.91 6.88
C GLY A 100 -5.60 -1.82 8.42
N ASN A 101 -5.45 -2.95 9.12
CA ASN A 101 -5.24 -3.03 10.56
C ASN A 101 -3.77 -3.37 10.92
N SER A 102 -2.94 -3.64 9.91
CA SER A 102 -1.50 -3.77 10.06
C SER A 102 -0.95 -2.44 10.53
N LYS A 103 -0.20 -2.47 11.62
CA LYS A 103 0.52 -1.29 12.10
C LYS A 103 1.35 -0.68 10.97
N VAL A 104 1.91 -1.49 10.07
CA VAL A 104 2.76 -1.06 8.95
C VAL A 104 2.03 -0.23 7.89
N VAL A 105 0.78 -0.59 7.54
CA VAL A 105 -0.04 0.20 6.60
C VAL A 105 -0.56 1.47 7.27
N GLN A 106 -0.99 1.36 8.53
CA GLN A 106 -1.39 2.54 9.30
C GLN A 106 -0.22 3.52 9.46
N TYR A 107 0.99 3.00 9.63
CA TYR A 107 2.24 3.75 9.63
C TYR A 107 2.52 4.42 8.29
N ALA A 108 2.37 3.71 7.17
CA ALA A 108 2.52 4.31 5.84
C ALA A 108 1.49 5.44 5.61
N ILE A 109 0.23 5.22 5.98
CA ILE A 109 -0.84 6.22 5.86
C ILE A 109 -0.56 7.43 6.77
N GLN A 110 -0.21 7.19 8.03
CA GLN A 110 0.09 8.25 9.01
C GLN A 110 1.33 9.04 8.62
N LEU A 111 2.36 8.38 8.09
CA LEU A 111 3.55 9.02 7.56
C LEU A 111 3.19 9.95 6.42
N GLN A 112 2.39 9.48 5.46
CA GLN A 112 1.91 10.30 4.35
C GLN A 112 1.09 11.50 4.85
N GLN A 113 0.21 11.31 5.84
CA GLN A 113 -0.57 12.39 6.48
C GLN A 113 0.27 13.39 7.27
N THR A 114 1.46 12.99 7.74
CA THR A 114 2.36 13.88 8.50
C THR A 114 3.24 14.72 7.57
N ILE A 115 3.55 14.20 6.38
CA ILE A 115 4.41 14.86 5.39
C ILE A 115 3.63 15.89 4.55
N VAL A 116 2.35 15.61 4.25
CA VAL A 116 1.45 16.48 3.48
C VAL A 116 0.81 17.55 4.37
#